data_AF-A0A836X5U0-F1
#
_entry.id   AF-A0A836X5U0-F1
#
_cell.length_a   1.000
_cell.length_b   1.000
_cell.length_c   1.000
_cell.angle_alpha   90.00
_cell.angle_beta   90.00
_cell.angle_gamma   90.00
#
_symmetry.space_group_name_H-M   'P 1'
#
loop_
_entity.id
_entity.type
_entity.pdbx_description
1 polymer ?
#
loop_
_entity_poly.entity_id
_entity_poly.type
_entity_poly.pdbx_seq_one_letter_code
_entity_poly.pdbx_strand_id
1 'polypeptide(L)'
;MFHLLLHGQCDITPEGEQSPHTLPEGDIFFIARGVEHVIQSIDVDHAENLPAKEYALTNGLRADATGILCGTFECDENVRNPLLDALPSSVVVKTDVHSDPNWMKHLIALLVAESGHDSVGSNILVEQLVDTFFIHIFRSY
;
A
#
# COMPACT_ATOMS: atom_id res chain seq x y z
N MET A 1 -3.84 3.95 -6.41
CA MET A 1 -3.85 3.63 -4.96
C MET A 1 -2.90 2.48 -4.68
N PHE A 2 -2.49 2.29 -3.43
CA PHE A 2 -1.60 1.19 -3.02
C PHE A 2 -2.01 0.59 -1.67
N HIS A 3 -1.60 -0.66 -1.48
CA HIS A 3 -1.71 -1.43 -0.25
C HIS A 3 -0.34 -2.02 0.07
N LEU A 4 0.23 -1.64 1.20
CA LEU A 4 1.44 -2.24 1.73
C LEU A 4 1.06 -3.16 2.89
N LEU A 5 1.52 -4.40 2.84
CA LEU A 5 1.32 -5.33 3.95
C LEU A 5 2.37 -5.09 5.03
N LEU A 6 1.95 -4.61 6.20
CA LEU A 6 2.85 -4.36 7.33
C LEU A 6 3.13 -5.64 8.11
N HIS A 7 2.12 -6.50 8.27
CA HIS A 7 2.24 -7.82 8.89
C HIS A 7 1.02 -8.69 8.58
N GLY A 8 1.20 -10.00 8.67
CA GLY A 8 0.17 -10.99 8.34
C GLY A 8 0.20 -11.40 6.87
N GLN A 9 -0.92 -11.90 6.34
CA GLN A 9 -1.07 -12.30 4.94
C GLN A 9 -2.49 -12.02 4.44
N CYS A 10 -2.60 -11.56 3.21
CA CYS A 10 -3.89 -11.36 2.55
C CYS A 10 -3.81 -11.65 1.05
N ASP A 11 -4.97 -11.97 0.50
CA ASP A 11 -5.22 -11.99 -0.94
C ASP A 11 -5.91 -10.68 -1.35
N ILE A 12 -5.50 -10.12 -2.49
CA ILE A 12 -6.12 -8.94 -3.09
C ILE A 12 -6.62 -9.30 -4.49
N THR A 13 -7.89 -9.03 -4.76
CA THR A 13 -8.52 -9.29 -6.07
C THR A 13 -9.09 -7.99 -6.64
N PRO A 14 -8.41 -7.38 -7.63
CA PRO A 14 -8.97 -6.25 -8.38
C PRO A 14 -10.19 -6.63 -9.21
N GLU A 15 -11.11 -5.69 -9.39
CA GLU A 15 -12.24 -5.85 -10.30
C GLU A 15 -11.75 -6.16 -11.72
N GLY A 16 -12.33 -7.20 -12.32
CA GLY A 16 -11.97 -7.67 -13.67
C GLY A 16 -10.85 -8.70 -13.71
N GLU A 17 -10.21 -9.01 -12.59
CA GLU A 17 -9.21 -10.08 -12.48
C GLU A 17 -9.83 -11.35 -11.86
N GLN A 18 -9.51 -12.52 -12.42
CA GLN A 18 -10.10 -13.81 -12.00
C GLN A 18 -9.33 -14.50 -10.88
N SER A 19 -8.05 -14.13 -10.68
CA SER A 19 -7.17 -14.78 -9.71
C SER A 19 -6.71 -13.76 -8.67
N PRO A 20 -6.78 -14.10 -7.38
CA PRO A 20 -6.26 -13.24 -6.33
C PRO A 20 -4.74 -13.13 -6.42
N HIS A 21 -4.22 -12.00 -5.98
CA HIS A 21 -2.81 -11.78 -5.72
C HIS A 21 -2.55 -11.96 -4.24
N THR A 22 -1.79 -12.99 -3.88
CA THR A 22 -1.28 -13.15 -2.52
C THR A 22 -0.19 -12.11 -2.28
N LEU A 23 -0.37 -11.27 -1.27
CA LEU A 23 0.58 -10.25 -0.88
C LEU A 23 1.37 -10.73 0.35
N PRO A 24 2.69 -10.97 0.25
CA PRO A 24 3.53 -11.24 1.41
C PRO A 24 3.77 -9.99 2.25
N GLU A 25 4.14 -10.18 3.52
CA GLU A 25 4.56 -9.09 4.41
C GLU A 25 5.72 -8.30 3.78
N GLY A 26 5.62 -6.97 3.80
CA GLY A 26 6.60 -6.06 3.23
C GLY A 26 6.42 -5.76 1.75
N ASP A 27 5.60 -6.52 1.01
CA ASP A 27 5.35 -6.25 -0.40
C ASP A 27 4.20 -5.24 -0.60
N ILE A 28 4.23 -4.58 -1.76
CA ILE A 28 3.29 -3.53 -2.12
C ILE A 28 2.40 -4.01 -3.27
N PHE A 29 1.10 -3.86 -3.13
CA PHE A 29 0.14 -4.00 -4.22
C PHE A 29 -0.31 -2.63 -4.68
N PHE A 30 -0.09 -2.31 -5.96
CA PHE A 30 -0.44 -1.02 -6.54
C PHE A 30 -1.54 -1.19 -7.60
N ILE A 31 -2.56 -0.35 -7.53
CA ILE A 31 -3.70 -0.32 -8.46
C ILE A 31 -3.67 1.02 -9.19
N ALA A 32 -3.29 0.99 -10.46
CA ALA A 32 -2.99 2.20 -11.24
C ALA A 32 -4.23 3.07 -11.48
N ARG A 33 -5.39 2.44 -11.71
CA ARG A 33 -6.65 3.12 -12.04
C ARG A 33 -7.63 3.23 -10.87
N GLY A 34 -7.22 2.80 -9.67
CA GLY A 34 -8.09 2.81 -8.49
C GLY A 34 -9.39 2.05 -8.65
N VAL A 35 -9.39 0.95 -9.41
CA VAL A 35 -10.58 0.09 -9.58
C VAL A 35 -11.01 -0.51 -8.24
N GLU A 36 -12.28 -0.88 -8.13
CA GLU A 36 -12.77 -1.62 -6.97
C GLU A 36 -11.94 -2.90 -6.77
N HIS A 37 -11.76 -3.32 -5.53
CA HIS A 37 -10.98 -4.50 -5.21
C HIS A 37 -11.42 -5.08 -3.86
N VAL A 38 -11.23 -6.38 -3.70
CA VAL A 38 -11.51 -7.11 -2.46
C VAL A 38 -10.19 -7.50 -1.82
N ILE A 39 -10.05 -7.21 -0.53
CA ILE A 39 -8.94 -7.70 0.30
C ILE A 39 -9.50 -8.73 1.27
N GLN A 40 -8.88 -9.91 1.32
CA GLN A 40 -9.31 -11.00 2.16
C GLN A 40 -8.11 -11.56 2.96
N SER A 41 -8.29 -11.74 4.27
CA SER A 41 -7.32 -12.46 5.11
C SER A 41 -7.21 -13.92 4.65
N ILE A 42 -6.00 -14.45 4.59
CA ILE A 42 -5.77 -15.88 4.30
C ILE A 42 -6.17 -16.75 5.51
N ASP A 43 -6.03 -16.22 6.72
CA ASP A 43 -6.56 -16.86 7.93
C ASP A 43 -8.06 -16.55 8.03
N VAL A 44 -8.87 -17.46 7.47
CA VAL A 44 -10.32 -17.30 7.30
C VAL A 44 -11.12 -17.71 8.53
N ASP A 45 -10.51 -18.46 9.47
CA ASP A 45 -11.19 -18.98 10.66
C ASP A 45 -11.65 -17.85 11.60
N HIS A 46 -11.04 -16.66 11.48
CA HIS A 46 -11.36 -15.45 12.24
C HIS A 46 -11.72 -14.26 11.34
N ALA A 47 -11.97 -14.47 10.05
CA ALA A 47 -12.26 -13.38 9.13
C ALA A 47 -13.68 -12.83 9.34
N GLU A 48 -13.80 -11.67 9.98
CA GLU A 48 -15.04 -10.90 10.00
C GLU A 48 -15.17 -10.08 8.71
N ASN A 49 -16.34 -10.15 8.07
CA ASN A 49 -16.71 -9.23 6.97
C ASN A 49 -16.97 -7.84 7.56
N LEU A 50 -15.89 -7.10 7.81
CA LEU A 50 -15.95 -5.72 8.25
C LEU A 50 -15.81 -4.81 7.01
N PRO A 51 -16.61 -3.73 6.89
CA PRO A 51 -16.26 -2.67 5.98
C PRO A 51 -14.84 -2.20 6.32
N ALA A 52 -14.03 -1.88 5.31
CA ALA A 52 -12.69 -1.34 5.52
C ALA A 52 -12.80 -0.15 6.48
N LYS A 53 -12.45 -0.37 7.74
CA LYS A 53 -12.43 0.68 8.74
C LYS A 53 -11.03 1.27 8.68
N GLU A 54 -10.95 2.53 8.33
CA GLU A 54 -9.74 3.31 8.52
C GLU A 54 -9.47 3.37 10.03
N TYR A 55 -8.53 2.55 10.48
CA TYR A 55 -8.01 2.67 11.82
C TYR A 55 -6.87 3.67 11.78
N ALA A 56 -6.99 4.74 12.56
CA ALA A 56 -5.85 5.61 12.81
C ALA A 56 -4.69 4.76 13.34
N LEU A 57 -3.52 4.89 12.70
CA LEU A 57 -2.29 4.18 13.07
C LEU A 57 -1.85 4.45 14.52
N THR A 58 -2.41 5.48 15.16
CA THR A 58 -2.24 5.81 16.58
C THR A 58 -2.59 4.66 17.54
N ASN A 59 -3.45 3.72 17.14
CA ASN A 59 -3.82 2.57 17.97
C ASN A 59 -2.81 1.40 17.89
N GLY A 60 -1.77 1.52 17.05
CA GLY A 60 -0.78 0.48 16.84
C GLY A 60 -1.30 -0.72 16.05
N LEU A 61 -0.38 -1.63 15.72
CA LEU A 61 -0.66 -2.86 14.98
C LEU A 61 -1.19 -3.93 15.92
N ARG A 62 -2.32 -4.54 15.56
CA ARG A 62 -2.88 -5.70 16.27
C ARG A 62 -2.17 -6.98 15.83
N ALA A 63 -1.60 -7.72 16.78
CA ALA A 63 -0.87 -8.96 16.49
C ALA A 63 -1.76 -10.11 16.00
N ASP A 64 -3.06 -10.05 16.27
CA ASP A 64 -4.08 -11.04 15.88
C ASP A 64 -4.82 -10.67 14.57
N ALA A 65 -4.34 -9.66 13.84
CA ALA A 65 -4.98 -9.17 12.62
C ALA A 65 -3.93 -8.93 11.52
N THR A 66 -4.39 -8.84 10.28
CA THR A 66 -3.56 -8.40 9.15
C THR A 66 -3.50 -6.87 9.14
N GLY A 67 -2.28 -6.32 9.17
CA GLY A 67 -2.05 -4.87 9.14
C GLY A 67 -1.70 -4.40 7.73
N ILE A 68 -2.48 -3.46 7.20
CA ILE A 68 -2.29 -2.90 5.86
C ILE A 68 -2.19 -1.38 5.95
N LEU A 69 -1.12 -0.81 5.38
CA LEU A 69 -1.04 0.62 5.11
C LEU A 69 -1.64 0.88 3.72
N CYS A 70 -2.76 1.58 3.68
CA CYS A 70 -3.42 1.99 2.46
C CYS A 70 -3.10 3.45 2.14
N GLY A 71 -2.92 3.77 0.86
CA GLY A 71 -2.80 5.14 0.42
C GLY A 71 -3.35 5.34 -0.99
N THR A 72 -3.87 6.54 -1.22
CA THR A 72 -4.40 6.95 -2.52
C THR A 72 -3.54 8.09 -3.05
N PHE A 73 -3.31 8.06 -4.36
CA PHE A 73 -2.64 9.15 -5.07
C PHE A 73 -3.70 9.87 -5.88
N GLU A 74 -3.85 11.17 -5.66
CA GLU A 74 -4.67 12.02 -6.50
C GLU A 74 -3.81 12.54 -7.65
N CYS A 75 -4.06 12.04 -8.85
CA CYS A 75 -3.56 12.66 -10.06
C CYS A 75 -4.65 13.57 -10.63
N ASP A 76 -4.28 14.76 -11.10
CA ASP A 76 -5.21 15.64 -11.79
C ASP A 76 -5.82 14.91 -12.99
N GLU A 77 -7.14 14.67 -12.93
CA GLU A 77 -7.89 13.93 -13.96
C GLU A 77 -7.81 14.61 -15.34
N ASN A 78 -7.48 15.91 -15.38
CA ASN A 78 -7.32 16.67 -16.62
C ASN A 78 -5.95 16.48 -17.28
N VAL A 79 -5.00 15.84 -16.59
CA VAL A 79 -3.66 15.58 -17.08
C VAL A 79 -3.49 14.08 -17.27
N ARG A 80 -3.39 13.64 -18.53
CA ARG A 80 -2.94 12.28 -18.83
C ARG A 80 -1.58 12.06 -18.16
N ASN A 81 -1.50 11.09 -17.26
CA ASN A 81 -0.27 10.69 -16.61
C ASN A 81 0.35 9.50 -17.36
N PRO A 82 1.39 9.71 -18.19
CA PRO A 82 1.98 8.63 -19.01
C PRO A 82 2.56 7.49 -18.17
N LEU A 83 2.93 7.75 -16.91
CA LEU A 83 3.42 6.72 -16.01
C LEU A 83 2.29 5.76 -15.62
N LEU A 84 1.10 6.27 -15.28
CA LEU A 84 -0.06 5.43 -14.97
C LEU A 84 -0.58 4.69 -16.21
N ASP A 85 -0.52 5.30 -17.38
CA ASP A 85 -0.93 4.66 -18.64
C ASP A 85 0.02 3.52 -19.07
N ALA A 86 1.29 3.59 -18.68
CA ALA A 86 2.27 2.55 -18.99
C ALA A 86 2.21 1.35 -18.04
N LEU A 87 1.56 1.49 -16.88
CA LEU A 87 1.41 0.40 -15.92
C LEU A 87 0.27 -0.56 -16.31
N PRO A 88 0.40 -1.84 -15.93
CA PRO A 88 -0.76 -2.75 -15.90
C PRO A 88 -1.84 -2.23 -14.93
N SER A 89 -3.04 -2.83 -15.00
CA SER A 89 -4.16 -2.51 -14.10
C SER A 89 -3.75 -2.58 -12.62
N SER A 90 -2.98 -3.61 -12.28
CA SER A 90 -2.44 -3.87 -10.96
C SER A 90 -1.01 -4.41 -11.06
N VAL A 91 -0.20 -4.19 -10.02
CA VAL A 91 1.19 -4.69 -9.93
C VAL A 91 1.57 -5.00 -8.49
N VAL A 92 2.26 -6.13 -8.30
CA VAL A 92 2.96 -6.46 -7.05
C VAL A 92 4.40 -5.95 -7.17
N VAL A 93 4.79 -5.01 -6.30
CA VAL A 93 6.16 -4.53 -6.18
C VAL A 93 6.81 -5.20 -4.98
N LYS A 94 7.86 -5.98 -5.26
CA LYS A 94 8.61 -6.70 -4.24
C LYS A 94 9.66 -5.80 -3.63
N THR A 95 9.62 -5.63 -2.31
CA THR A 95 10.56 -4.71 -1.62
C THR A 95 11.93 -5.35 -1.34
N ASP A 96 12.05 -6.66 -1.49
CA ASP A 96 13.25 -7.45 -1.15
C ASP A 96 14.10 -7.91 -2.34
N VAL A 97 13.72 -7.60 -3.58
CA VAL A 97 14.30 -8.26 -4.78
C VAL A 97 15.53 -7.56 -5.39
N HIS A 98 15.91 -6.38 -4.90
CA HIS A 98 17.09 -5.67 -5.43
C HIS A 98 18.18 -5.42 -4.40
N SER A 99 19.42 -5.52 -4.88
CA SER A 99 20.70 -5.41 -4.18
C SER A 99 21.02 -4.01 -3.64
N ASP A 100 20.01 -3.22 -3.27
CA ASP A 100 20.12 -1.86 -2.74
C ASP A 100 19.57 -1.82 -1.30
N PRO A 101 20.18 -1.09 -0.36
CA PRO A 101 20.09 -1.38 1.07
C PRO A 101 18.78 -0.85 1.64
N ASN A 102 17.77 -1.71 1.82
CA ASN A 102 16.61 -1.52 2.72
C ASN A 102 15.88 -0.14 2.64
N TRP A 103 16.13 0.73 1.67
CA TRP A 103 15.72 2.14 1.73
C TRP A 103 14.20 2.25 1.61
N MET A 104 13.56 1.36 0.86
CA MET A 104 12.09 1.27 0.78
C MET A 104 11.49 0.94 2.14
N LYS A 105 12.10 0.00 2.88
CA LYS A 105 11.68 -0.33 4.25
C LYS A 105 11.84 0.86 5.20
N HIS A 106 12.93 1.63 5.07
CA HIS A 106 13.13 2.84 5.88
C HIS A 106 12.14 3.95 5.54
N LEU A 107 11.85 4.16 4.25
CA LEU A 107 10.85 5.11 3.78
C LEU A 107 9.45 4.77 4.29
N ILE A 108 9.08 3.49 4.20
CA ILE A 108 7.85 2.94 4.78
C ILE A 108 7.81 3.15 6.29
N ALA A 109 8.88 2.83 7.01
CA ALA A 109 8.93 2.99 8.46
C ALA A 109 8.74 4.46 8.87
N LEU A 110 9.33 5.39 8.12
CA LEU A 110 9.16 6.83 8.34
C LEU A 110 7.73 7.29 8.01
N LEU A 111 7.14 6.81 6.90
CA LEU A 111 5.74 7.06 6.57
C LEU A 111 4.80 6.60 7.68
N VAL A 112 4.99 5.38 8.21
CA VAL A 112 4.22 4.81 9.31
C VAL A 112 4.37 5.66 10.59
N ALA A 113 5.60 6.07 10.92
CA ALA A 113 5.87 6.87 12.10
C ALA A 113 5.21 8.26 12.02
N GLU A 114 5.35 8.95 10.89
CA GLU A 114 4.76 10.29 10.70
C GLU A 114 3.23 10.23 10.57
N SER A 115 2.67 9.17 9.97
CA SER A 115 1.21 8.99 9.88
C SER A 115 0.56 8.64 11.22
N GLY A 116 1.33 8.13 12.18
CA GLY A 116 0.85 7.78 13.52
C GLY A 116 0.92 8.91 14.54
N HIS A 117 1.51 10.07 14.19
CA HIS A 117 1.80 11.15 15.13
C HIS A 117 1.37 12.51 14.57
N ASP A 118 0.46 13.20 15.25
CA ASP A 118 0.09 14.60 14.92
C ASP A 118 1.14 15.58 15.45
N SER A 119 2.33 15.59 14.83
CA SER A 119 3.38 16.57 15.14
C SER A 119 3.35 17.74 14.14
N VAL A 120 3.93 18.88 14.53
CA VAL A 120 3.98 20.06 13.66
C VAL A 120 4.76 19.74 12.38
N GLY A 121 4.08 19.73 11.24
CA GLY A 121 4.67 19.45 9.94
C GLY A 121 4.60 17.98 9.50
N SER A 122 4.05 17.06 10.32
CA SER A 122 3.93 15.64 9.94
C SER A 122 3.12 15.46 8.66
N ASN A 123 2.04 16.22 8.44
CA ASN A 123 1.28 16.15 7.18
C ASN A 123 2.13 16.51 5.95
N ILE A 124 2.96 17.54 6.04
CA ILE A 124 3.86 17.96 4.95
C ILE A 124 4.92 16.89 4.69
N LEU A 125 5.46 16.28 5.76
CA LEU A 125 6.41 15.18 5.63
C LEU A 125 5.77 13.96 4.99
N VAL A 126 4.57 13.57 5.42
CA VAL A 126 3.82 12.44 4.83
C VAL A 126 3.61 12.68 3.34
N GLU A 127 3.15 13.86 2.92
CA GLU A 127 2.99 14.21 1.50
C GLU A 127 4.29 14.01 0.70
N GLN A 128 5.42 14.55 1.18
CA GLN A 128 6.71 14.41 0.49
C GLN A 128 7.26 12.98 0.47
N LEU A 129 7.03 12.23 1.55
CA LEU A 129 7.43 10.83 1.63
C LEU A 129 6.59 9.95 0.71
N VAL A 130 5.29 10.25 0.57
CA VAL A 130 4.36 9.58 -0.36
C VAL A 130 4.79 9.82 -1.82
N ASP A 131 5.16 11.05 -2.17
CA ASP A 131 5.70 11.37 -3.51
C ASP A 131 6.99 10.60 -3.80
N THR A 132 7.90 10.57 -2.82
CA THR A 132 9.17 9.83 -2.93
C THR A 132 8.91 8.34 -3.09
N PHE A 133 7.99 7.79 -2.29
CA PHE A 133 7.58 6.39 -2.31
C PHE A 133 7.00 5.99 -3.66
N PHE A 134 6.15 6.84 -4.24
CA PHE A 134 5.59 6.64 -5.57
C PHE A 134 6.69 6.49 -6.63
N ILE A 135 7.59 7.46 -6.74
CA ILE A 135 8.70 7.41 -7.71
C ILE A 135 9.48 6.10 -7.61
N HIS A 136 9.68 5.66 -6.37
CA HIS A 136 10.42 4.46 -6.03
C HIS A 136 9.69 3.15 -6.41
N ILE A 137 8.36 3.10 -6.31
CA ILE A 137 7.53 2.01 -6.87
C ILE A 137 7.78 1.89 -8.38
N PHE A 138 7.71 2.99 -9.13
CA PHE A 138 7.93 2.97 -10.60
C PHE A 138 9.34 2.57 -10.99
N ARG A 139 10.34 2.90 -10.18
CA ARG A 139 11.74 2.49 -10.45
C ARG A 139 11.99 1.01 -10.21
N SER A 140 11.12 0.34 -9.48
CA SER A 140 11.27 -1.06 -9.06
C SER A 140 10.43 -2.02 -9.90
N TYR A 141 9.67 -1.49 -10.86
CA TYR A 141 8.91 -2.21 -11.89
C TYR A 141 9.64 -2.13 -13.24
#